data_AF-A0A2A5VZ44-F1
#
_entry.id   AF-A0A2A5VZ44-F1
#
_cell.length_a   1.000
_cell.length_b   1.000
_cell.length_c   1.000
_cell.angle_alpha   90.00
_cell.angle_beta   90.00
_cell.angle_gamma   90.00
#
_symmetry.space_group_name_H-M   'P 1'
#
loop_
_entity.id
_entity.type
_entity.pdbx_description
1 polymer ?
#
loop_
_entity_poly.entity_id
_entity_poly.type
_entity_poly.pdbx_seq_one_letter_code
_entity_poly.pdbx_strand_id
1 'polypeptide(L)'
;MTDYKIFLRLFALLLVLASPIQRVLSNLEPTVEMGNQTRWVVNTINDRHYLKDSIGILDGRAIVEAYIESFDYSRMYFLEPQIDVFSFRFSESMEAFLEKGNLYAAFEIYKAYSKEAQVRTDWINKRLNKTFDFTIDALFTPDRREADWPINKSAADKLWEDRLKYELLNELLSIASESEKDPLDVDDTPEPSNEDEDRFDPNKLLRLQNDSNFYEATLVEAKKKI
;
A
#
# COMPACT_ATOMS: atom_id res chain seq x y z
N MET A 1 59.64 20.47 -8.24
CA MET A 1 58.78 20.71 -7.08
C MET A 1 57.57 21.52 -7.54
N THR A 2 56.55 20.90 -8.16
CA THR A 2 55.16 21.38 -8.29
C THR A 2 54.39 20.55 -9.33
N ASP A 3 54.04 19.29 -9.04
CA ASP A 3 53.12 18.51 -9.90
C ASP A 3 52.21 17.54 -9.11
N TYR A 4 52.07 17.74 -7.80
CA TYR A 4 51.14 16.94 -6.97
C TYR A 4 49.82 17.68 -6.67
N LYS A 5 49.74 18.99 -6.98
CA LYS A 5 48.57 19.83 -6.68
C LYS A 5 47.39 19.63 -7.65
N ILE A 6 47.63 19.08 -8.84
CA ILE A 6 46.59 18.81 -9.84
C ILE A 6 45.95 17.43 -9.58
N PHE A 7 46.74 16.43 -9.17
CA PHE A 7 46.21 15.11 -8.80
C PHE A 7 45.39 15.11 -7.51
N LEU A 8 45.66 16.03 -6.57
CA LEU A 8 44.90 16.13 -5.32
C LEU A 8 43.48 16.71 -5.52
N ARG A 9 43.21 17.39 -6.65
CA ARG A 9 41.88 17.96 -6.95
C ARG A 9 40.95 17.00 -7.69
N LEU A 10 41.47 15.93 -8.29
CA LEU A 10 40.66 14.91 -8.97
C LEU A 10 40.20 13.79 -8.04
N PHE A 11 40.83 13.61 -6.88
CA PHE A 11 40.42 12.60 -5.90
C PHE A 11 39.27 13.05 -4.98
N ALA A 12 38.95 14.35 -4.96
CA ALA A 12 37.88 14.91 -4.11
C ALA A 12 36.49 14.92 -4.77
N LEU A 13 36.37 14.46 -6.03
CA LEU A 13 35.09 14.46 -6.76
C LEU A 13 34.46 13.06 -6.90
N LEU A 14 35.10 12.02 -6.35
CA LEU A 14 34.64 10.63 -6.46
C LEU A 14 34.26 10.02 -5.09
N LEU A 15 33.79 10.86 -4.16
CA LEU A 15 33.33 10.44 -2.84
C LEU A 15 31.99 11.11 -2.45
N VAL A 16 31.08 11.26 -3.41
CA VAL A 16 29.69 11.76 -3.20
C VAL A 16 28.64 10.80 -3.79
N LEU A 17 28.95 9.50 -3.92
CA LEU A 17 27.99 8.50 -4.42
C LEU A 17 27.69 7.36 -3.44
N ALA A 18 27.87 7.60 -2.15
CA ALA A 18 27.41 6.69 -1.11
C ALA A 18 26.82 7.47 0.07
N SER A 19 25.90 8.40 -0.23
CA SER A 19 24.91 8.73 0.80
C SER A 19 23.96 7.54 0.85
N PRO A 20 23.82 6.81 1.97
CA PRO A 20 22.64 5.98 2.13
C PRO A 20 21.44 6.91 1.89
N ILE A 21 20.47 6.45 1.11
CA ILE A 21 19.18 7.12 1.02
C ILE A 21 18.56 6.98 2.41
N GLN A 22 18.97 7.85 3.33
CA GLN A 22 18.25 8.09 4.54
C GLN A 22 16.95 8.70 4.02
N ARG A 23 15.90 7.88 3.90
CA ARG A 23 14.54 8.39 3.76
C ARG A 23 14.26 9.15 5.05
N VAL A 24 14.71 10.40 5.10
CA VAL A 24 14.20 11.38 6.05
C VAL A 24 12.76 11.55 5.59
N LEU A 25 11.85 10.86 6.26
CA LEU A 25 10.48 11.32 6.33
C LEU A 25 10.62 12.72 6.92
N SER A 26 10.60 13.74 6.07
CA SER A 26 10.49 15.13 6.47
C SER A 26 9.45 15.16 7.58
N ASN A 27 9.75 15.79 8.73
CA ASN A 27 8.75 15.93 9.79
C ASN A 27 7.50 16.53 9.15
N LEU A 28 6.47 15.70 8.97
CA LEU A 28 5.18 16.12 8.46
C LEU A 28 4.59 17.01 9.54
N GLU A 29 4.54 18.31 9.25
CA GLU A 29 3.98 19.32 10.13
C GLU A 29 2.92 20.14 9.38
N PRO A 30 1.83 20.52 10.05
CA PRO A 30 0.79 21.32 9.43
C PRO A 30 1.30 22.72 9.10
N THR A 31 1.01 23.18 7.89
CA THR A 31 1.29 24.57 7.51
C THR A 31 0.21 25.50 8.03
N VAL A 32 0.55 26.78 8.18
CA VAL A 32 -0.43 27.83 8.54
C VAL A 32 -1.57 27.90 7.51
N GLU A 33 -1.24 27.72 6.23
CA GLU A 33 -2.21 27.75 5.14
C GLU A 33 -3.22 26.61 5.25
N MET A 34 -2.78 25.39 5.54
CA MET A 34 -3.69 24.25 5.77
C MET A 34 -4.66 24.54 6.93
N GLY A 35 -4.17 25.17 8.01
CA GLY A 35 -5.03 25.60 9.12
C GLY A 35 -6.07 26.64 8.69
N ASN A 36 -5.68 27.63 7.88
CA ASN A 36 -6.61 28.63 7.33
C ASN A 36 -7.69 27.97 6.45
N GLN A 37 -7.28 27.07 5.56
CA GLN A 37 -8.17 26.34 4.66
C GLN A 37 -9.14 25.47 5.44
N THR A 38 -8.66 24.79 6.48
CA THR A 38 -9.52 23.96 7.36
C THR A 38 -10.62 24.80 7.99
N ARG A 39 -10.28 25.97 8.56
CA ARG A 39 -11.29 26.87 9.13
C ARG A 39 -12.30 27.35 8.08
N TRP A 40 -11.82 27.68 6.88
CA TRP A 40 -12.70 28.08 5.80
C TRP A 40 -13.68 26.96 5.39
N VAL A 41 -13.20 25.72 5.30
CA VAL A 41 -14.04 24.54 5.00
C VAL A 41 -15.08 24.32 6.11
N VAL A 42 -14.65 24.31 7.37
CA VAL A 42 -15.54 24.09 8.53
C VAL A 42 -16.63 25.16 8.60
N ASN A 43 -16.26 26.44 8.47
CA ASN A 43 -17.24 27.53 8.45
C ASN A 43 -18.21 27.41 7.27
N THR A 44 -17.71 27.01 6.09
CA THR A 44 -18.56 26.80 4.91
C THR A 44 -19.55 25.66 5.11
N ILE A 45 -19.13 24.56 5.75
CA ILE A 45 -20.03 23.45 6.09
C ILE A 45 -21.10 23.93 7.07
N ASN A 46 -20.70 24.55 8.18
CA ASN A 46 -21.63 25.02 9.21
C ASN A 46 -22.66 26.04 8.65
N ASP A 47 -22.24 26.94 7.76
CA ASP A 47 -23.10 28.01 7.24
C ASP A 47 -23.95 27.60 6.03
N ARG A 48 -23.47 26.66 5.20
CA ARG A 48 -24.03 26.42 3.85
C ARG A 48 -24.45 24.98 3.60
N HIS A 49 -24.17 24.04 4.49
CA HIS A 49 -24.58 22.66 4.27
C HIS A 49 -26.12 22.53 4.27
N TYR A 50 -26.67 21.79 3.30
CA TYR A 50 -28.13 21.69 3.10
C TYR A 50 -28.87 21.16 4.34
N LEU A 51 -28.27 20.20 5.04
CA LEU A 51 -28.84 19.64 6.27
C LEU A 51 -28.89 20.65 7.43
N LYS A 52 -28.16 21.78 7.33
CA LYS A 52 -28.04 22.83 8.36
C LYS A 52 -27.58 22.34 9.74
N ASP A 53 -26.98 21.16 9.77
CA ASP A 53 -26.36 20.60 10.95
C ASP A 53 -24.97 21.22 11.16
N SER A 54 -24.60 21.46 12.43
CA SER A 54 -23.25 21.87 12.79
C SER A 54 -22.31 20.67 12.78
N ILE A 55 -21.02 20.88 12.49
CA ILE A 55 -19.99 19.85 12.63
C ILE A 55 -19.98 19.21 14.05
N GLY A 56 -20.43 19.92 15.08
CA GLY A 56 -20.53 19.43 16.45
C GLY A 56 -21.55 18.33 16.71
N ILE A 57 -22.44 18.04 15.77
CA ILE A 57 -23.32 16.86 15.91
C ILE A 57 -22.62 15.57 15.47
N LEU A 58 -21.47 15.67 14.80
CA LEU A 58 -20.76 14.53 14.27
C LEU A 58 -20.08 13.76 15.40
N ASP A 59 -20.12 12.44 15.30
CA ASP A 59 -19.34 11.58 16.18
C ASP A 59 -17.84 11.73 15.86
N GLY A 60 -17.08 12.23 16.83
CA GLY A 60 -15.63 12.38 16.71
C GLY A 60 -14.91 11.05 16.44
N ARG A 61 -15.44 9.92 16.95
CA ARG A 61 -14.91 8.59 16.61
C ARG A 61 -15.09 8.30 15.13
N ALA A 62 -16.30 8.54 14.60
CA ALA A 62 -16.58 8.36 13.18
C ALA A 62 -15.68 9.24 12.30
N ILE A 63 -15.35 10.48 12.73
CA ILE A 63 -14.39 11.34 11.99
C ILE A 63 -12.98 10.72 11.98
N VAL A 64 -12.51 10.21 13.12
CA VAL A 64 -11.19 9.55 13.22
C VAL A 64 -11.14 8.31 12.33
N GLU A 65 -12.15 7.44 12.42
CA GLU A 65 -12.24 6.20 11.64
C GLU A 65 -12.31 6.50 10.14
N ALA A 66 -13.19 7.42 9.72
CA ALA A 66 -13.30 7.82 8.31
C ALA A 66 -12.00 8.40 7.76
N TYR A 67 -11.26 9.17 8.57
CA TYR A 67 -9.94 9.67 8.18
C TYR A 67 -8.95 8.54 7.99
N ILE A 68 -8.94 7.54 8.88
CA ILE A 68 -8.06 6.37 8.78
C ILE A 68 -8.39 5.53 7.54
N GLU A 69 -9.67 5.29 7.29
CA GLU A 69 -10.15 4.53 6.12
C GLU A 69 -9.78 5.19 4.79
N SER A 70 -9.59 6.51 4.76
CA SER A 70 -9.19 7.23 3.54
C SER A 70 -7.85 6.77 2.96
N PHE A 71 -6.99 6.15 3.78
CA PHE A 71 -5.70 5.61 3.35
C PHE A 71 -5.45 4.15 3.77
N ASP A 72 -6.20 3.62 4.75
CA ASP A 72 -6.22 2.18 5.11
C ASP A 72 -7.59 1.56 4.81
N TYR A 73 -8.07 1.74 3.57
CA TYR A 73 -9.37 1.26 3.09
C TYR A 73 -9.57 -0.26 3.23
N SER A 74 -8.50 -1.05 3.14
CA SER A 74 -8.55 -2.51 3.32
C SER A 74 -8.42 -2.95 4.78
N ARG A 75 -8.23 -1.99 5.71
CA ARG A 75 -8.08 -2.19 7.15
C ARG A 75 -7.01 -3.23 7.46
N MET A 76 -5.82 -3.05 6.88
CA MET A 76 -4.70 -4.00 6.95
C MET A 76 -3.45 -3.44 7.63
N TYR A 77 -3.31 -2.11 7.71
CA TYR A 77 -2.12 -1.48 8.25
C TYR A 77 -2.20 -1.28 9.76
N PHE A 78 -3.34 -0.80 10.26
CA PHE A 78 -3.54 -0.59 11.68
C PHE A 78 -4.13 -1.80 12.40
N LEU A 79 -3.92 -1.83 13.71
CA LEU A 79 -4.60 -2.74 14.63
C LEU A 79 -5.79 -2.04 15.26
N GLU A 80 -6.85 -2.78 15.58
CA GLU A 80 -8.03 -2.25 16.28
C GLU A 80 -7.68 -1.46 17.56
N PRO A 81 -6.79 -1.95 18.46
CA PRO A 81 -6.41 -1.17 19.64
C PRO A 81 -5.71 0.16 19.33
N GLN A 82 -5.07 0.29 18.17
CA GLN A 82 -4.47 1.57 17.74
C GLN A 82 -5.56 2.56 17.34
N ILE A 83 -6.60 2.09 16.63
CA ILE A 83 -7.78 2.89 16.29
C ILE A 83 -8.49 3.40 17.55
N ASP A 84 -8.65 2.52 18.54
CA ASP A 84 -9.25 2.90 19.83
C ASP A 84 -8.42 3.96 20.56
N VAL A 85 -7.09 3.86 20.51
CA VAL A 85 -6.20 4.89 21.09
C VAL A 85 -6.34 6.23 20.37
N PHE A 86 -6.43 6.25 19.04
CA PHE A 86 -6.66 7.50 18.30
C PHE A 86 -8.03 8.10 18.61
N SER A 87 -9.05 7.25 18.65
CA SER A 87 -10.42 7.65 18.99
C SER A 87 -10.46 8.25 20.39
N PHE A 88 -9.87 7.58 21.38
CA PHE A 88 -9.78 8.08 22.76
C PHE A 88 -9.04 9.43 22.84
N ARG A 89 -7.93 9.59 22.09
CA ARG A 89 -7.13 10.81 22.13
C ARG A 89 -7.79 12.02 21.47
N PHE A 90 -8.60 11.80 20.43
CA PHE A 90 -8.98 12.88 19.51
C PHE A 90 -10.48 13.07 19.32
N SER A 91 -11.32 12.07 19.57
CA SER A 91 -12.77 12.13 19.27
C SER A 91 -13.47 13.31 19.94
N GLU A 92 -13.36 13.44 21.27
CA GLU A 92 -14.06 14.48 22.04
C GLU A 92 -13.64 15.91 21.64
N SER A 93 -12.37 16.09 21.23
CA SER A 93 -11.83 17.41 20.86
C SER A 93 -11.85 17.70 19.36
N MET A 94 -12.38 16.78 18.54
CA MET A 94 -12.24 16.84 17.08
C MET A 94 -12.88 18.10 16.49
N GLU A 95 -14.11 18.42 16.89
CA GLU A 95 -14.79 19.66 16.48
C GLU A 95 -13.93 20.89 16.81
N ALA A 96 -13.54 21.04 18.08
CA ALA A 96 -12.78 22.20 18.53
C ALA A 96 -11.41 22.30 17.85
N PHE A 97 -10.82 21.18 17.44
CA PHE A 97 -9.60 21.16 16.63
C PHE A 97 -9.86 21.70 15.23
N LEU A 98 -10.87 21.19 14.54
CA LEU A 98 -11.20 21.59 13.17
C LEU A 98 -11.63 23.07 13.09
N GLU A 99 -12.46 23.55 14.02
CA GLU A 99 -12.87 24.97 14.09
C GLU A 99 -11.69 25.93 14.25
N LYS A 100 -10.63 25.50 14.95
CA LYS A 100 -9.40 26.29 15.13
C LYS A 100 -8.41 26.09 13.98
N GLY A 101 -8.68 25.16 13.06
CA GLY A 101 -7.73 24.74 12.03
C GLY A 101 -6.52 24.00 12.61
N ASN A 102 -6.68 23.37 13.77
CA ASN A 102 -5.67 22.53 14.39
C ASN A 102 -5.70 21.14 13.75
N LEU A 103 -4.66 20.83 12.97
CA LEU A 103 -4.53 19.57 12.25
C LEU A 103 -3.67 18.54 12.98
N TYR A 104 -3.35 18.75 14.26
CA TYR A 104 -2.48 17.88 15.04
C TYR A 104 -2.93 16.40 15.02
N ALA A 105 -4.22 16.12 15.21
CA ALA A 105 -4.76 14.76 15.18
C ALA A 105 -4.51 14.07 13.84
N ALA A 106 -4.84 14.73 12.73
CA ALA A 106 -4.65 14.19 11.39
C ALA A 106 -3.18 13.85 11.11
N PHE A 107 -2.26 14.76 11.45
CA PHE A 107 -0.83 14.56 11.23
C PHE A 107 -0.24 13.45 12.10
N GLU A 108 -0.69 13.31 13.35
CA GLU A 108 -0.24 12.22 14.22
C GLU A 108 -0.71 10.85 13.73
N ILE A 109 -1.97 10.75 13.30
CA ILE A 109 -2.53 9.53 12.72
C ILE A 109 -1.79 9.17 11.42
N TYR A 110 -1.61 10.12 10.51
CA TYR A 110 -0.94 9.87 9.23
C TYR A 110 0.55 9.51 9.40
N LYS A 111 1.23 10.11 10.39
CA LYS A 111 2.60 9.75 10.75
C LYS A 111 2.68 8.31 11.25
N ALA A 112 1.72 7.88 12.07
CA ALA A 112 1.64 6.48 12.51
C ALA A 112 1.41 5.54 11.32
N TYR A 113 0.48 5.88 10.41
CA TYR A 113 0.24 5.11 9.19
C TYR A 113 1.50 4.98 8.34
N SER A 114 2.17 6.10 8.07
CA SER A 114 3.40 6.13 7.25
C SER A 114 4.47 5.21 7.82
N LYS A 115 4.59 5.15 9.15
CA LYS A 115 5.51 4.24 9.84
C LYS A 115 5.09 2.78 9.68
N GLU A 116 3.81 2.46 9.94
CA GLU A 116 3.31 1.08 9.79
C GLU A 116 3.40 0.60 8.33
N ALA A 117 3.12 1.47 7.36
CA ALA A 117 3.25 1.18 5.94
C ALA A 117 4.70 0.86 5.55
N GLN A 118 5.67 1.61 6.08
CA GLN A 118 7.10 1.31 5.86
C GLN A 118 7.50 -0.01 6.50
N VAL A 119 7.13 -0.24 7.77
CA VAL A 119 7.40 -1.51 8.49
C VAL A 119 6.80 -2.69 7.73
N ARG A 120 5.58 -2.54 7.22
CA ARG A 120 4.89 -3.58 6.46
C ARG A 120 5.55 -3.82 5.11
N THR A 121 5.93 -2.77 4.39
CA THR A 121 6.70 -2.89 3.14
C THR A 121 7.99 -3.68 3.36
N ASP A 122 8.74 -3.36 4.41
CA ASP A 122 9.98 -4.07 4.74
C ASP A 122 9.74 -5.54 5.11
N TRP A 123 8.62 -5.83 5.78
CA TRP A 123 8.20 -7.19 6.09
C TRP A 123 7.84 -7.97 4.82
N ILE A 124 7.07 -7.36 3.90
CA ILE A 124 6.67 -7.97 2.62
C ILE A 124 7.91 -8.32 1.79
N ASN A 125 8.85 -7.37 1.63
CA ASN A 125 10.09 -7.60 0.89
C ASN A 125 10.89 -8.79 1.45
N LYS A 126 10.95 -8.93 2.78
CA LYS A 126 11.59 -10.09 3.42
C LYS A 126 10.79 -11.37 3.22
N ARG A 127 9.45 -11.28 3.21
CA ARG A 127 8.55 -12.43 3.07
C ARG A 127 8.55 -13.00 1.66
N LEU A 128 8.59 -12.16 0.62
CA LEU A 128 8.64 -12.56 -0.78
C LEU A 128 9.90 -13.39 -1.13
N ASN A 129 11.00 -13.16 -0.42
CA ASN A 129 12.24 -13.94 -0.57
C ASN A 129 12.18 -15.36 0.04
N LYS A 130 11.09 -15.71 0.72
CA LYS A 130 10.88 -17.05 1.29
C LYS A 130 9.99 -17.90 0.38
N THR A 131 9.90 -19.19 0.68
CA THR A 131 8.99 -20.11 0.00
C THR A 131 7.53 -19.84 0.38
N PHE A 132 6.61 -20.20 -0.50
CA PHE A 132 5.18 -20.15 -0.25
C PHE A 132 4.63 -21.56 -0.43
N ASP A 133 3.80 -21.98 0.51
CA ASP A 133 3.11 -23.26 0.47
C ASP A 133 1.64 -23.03 0.12
N PHE A 134 1.26 -23.46 -1.08
CA PHE A 134 -0.11 -23.38 -1.61
C PHE A 134 -0.90 -24.67 -1.40
N THR A 135 -0.33 -25.68 -0.72
CA THR A 135 -1.04 -26.92 -0.37
C THR A 135 -1.90 -26.77 0.88
N ILE A 136 -1.68 -25.71 1.67
CA ILE A 136 -2.45 -25.39 2.86
C ILE A 136 -3.62 -24.51 2.47
N ASP A 137 -4.83 -24.94 2.83
CA ASP A 137 -6.05 -24.16 2.64
C ASP A 137 -5.94 -22.80 3.33
N ALA A 138 -6.14 -21.75 2.55
CA ALA A 138 -6.17 -20.36 3.00
C ALA A 138 -7.24 -19.59 2.22
N LEU A 139 -7.84 -18.60 2.87
CA LEU A 139 -8.84 -17.75 2.26
C LEU A 139 -8.41 -16.29 2.43
N PHE A 140 -8.52 -15.53 1.36
CA PHE A 140 -8.36 -14.09 1.38
C PHE A 140 -9.54 -13.45 0.67
N THR A 141 -10.19 -12.50 1.32
CA THR A 141 -11.26 -11.69 0.72
C THR A 141 -10.64 -10.38 0.21
N PRO A 142 -10.64 -10.13 -1.11
CA PRO A 142 -10.03 -8.91 -1.66
C PRO A 142 -10.77 -7.62 -1.27
N ASP A 143 -12.11 -7.67 -1.24
CA ASP A 143 -12.92 -6.55 -0.75
C ASP A 143 -12.97 -6.57 0.79
N ARG A 144 -12.28 -5.60 1.40
CA ARG A 144 -12.12 -5.51 2.86
C ARG A 144 -12.62 -4.20 3.46
N ARG A 145 -13.43 -3.45 2.71
CA ARG A 145 -14.04 -2.19 3.19
C ARG A 145 -14.67 -2.29 4.56
N GLU A 146 -15.48 -3.33 4.72
CA GLU A 146 -16.31 -3.56 5.89
C GLU A 146 -15.68 -4.61 6.83
N ALA A 147 -14.43 -5.01 6.59
CA ALA A 147 -13.76 -6.02 7.40
C ALA A 147 -13.25 -5.43 8.72
N ASP A 148 -13.17 -6.21 9.78
CA ASP A 148 -12.60 -5.70 11.03
C ASP A 148 -11.08 -5.46 10.91
N TRP A 149 -10.58 -4.42 11.60
CA TRP A 149 -9.15 -4.25 11.78
C TRP A 149 -8.57 -5.42 12.57
N PRO A 150 -7.34 -5.87 12.26
CA PRO A 150 -6.69 -6.92 13.02
C PRO A 150 -6.58 -6.58 14.51
N ILE A 151 -7.03 -7.50 15.37
CA ILE A 151 -6.98 -7.33 16.83
C ILE A 151 -5.56 -7.31 17.40
N ASN A 152 -4.58 -7.87 16.68
CA ASN A 152 -3.18 -7.94 17.10
C ASN A 152 -2.23 -8.20 15.93
N LYS A 153 -0.93 -8.11 16.20
CA LYS A 153 0.12 -8.32 15.20
C LYS A 153 0.09 -9.70 14.54
N SER A 154 -0.26 -10.75 15.27
CA SER A 154 -0.35 -12.10 14.70
C SER A 154 -1.49 -12.21 13.69
N ALA A 155 -2.64 -11.61 13.99
CA ALA A 155 -3.76 -11.54 13.07
C ALA A 155 -3.40 -10.72 11.82
N ALA A 156 -2.72 -9.58 11.99
CA ALA A 156 -2.24 -8.77 10.87
C ALA A 156 -1.24 -9.53 10.00
N ASP A 157 -0.25 -10.20 10.60
CA ASP A 157 0.76 -10.96 9.85
C ASP A 157 0.14 -12.13 9.08
N LYS A 158 -0.86 -12.82 9.66
CA LYS A 158 -1.63 -13.84 8.94
C LYS A 158 -2.42 -13.24 7.77
N LEU A 159 -3.09 -12.10 7.98
CA LEU A 159 -3.87 -11.44 6.94
C LEU A 159 -2.98 -11.02 5.74
N TRP A 160 -1.78 -10.52 6.02
CA TRP A 160 -0.81 -10.19 4.98
C TRP A 160 -0.20 -11.41 4.31
N GLU A 161 0.00 -12.51 5.04
CA GLU A 161 0.38 -13.80 4.45
C GLU A 161 -0.66 -14.29 3.43
N ASP A 162 -1.93 -14.28 3.83
CA ASP A 162 -3.04 -14.72 2.98
C ASP A 162 -3.20 -13.80 1.75
N ARG A 163 -3.00 -12.48 1.92
CA ARG A 163 -2.95 -11.51 0.81
C ARG A 163 -1.84 -11.83 -0.19
N LEU A 164 -0.61 -12.05 0.30
CA LEU A 164 0.53 -12.33 -0.59
C LEU A 164 0.35 -13.64 -1.35
N LYS A 165 -0.22 -14.67 -0.71
CA LYS A 165 -0.59 -15.91 -1.40
C LYS A 165 -1.62 -15.65 -2.48
N TYR A 166 -2.64 -14.85 -2.20
CA TYR A 166 -3.65 -14.47 -3.19
C TYR A 166 -3.05 -13.73 -4.39
N GLU A 167 -2.22 -12.71 -4.15
CA GLU A 167 -1.56 -11.95 -5.22
C GLU A 167 -0.64 -12.85 -6.06
N LEU A 168 0.20 -13.67 -5.40
CA LEU A 168 1.07 -14.61 -6.10
C LEU A 168 0.29 -15.63 -6.92
N LEU A 169 -0.80 -16.17 -6.38
CA LEU A 169 -1.62 -17.15 -7.10
C LEU A 169 -2.24 -16.51 -8.36
N ASN A 170 -2.75 -15.28 -8.27
CA ASN A 170 -3.28 -14.58 -9.43
C ASN A 170 -2.21 -14.34 -10.50
N GLU A 171 -1.01 -13.92 -10.09
CA GLU A 171 0.11 -13.72 -11.03
C GLU A 171 0.56 -15.04 -11.67
N LEU A 172 0.64 -16.13 -10.90
CA LEU A 172 0.95 -17.47 -11.41
C LEU A 172 -0.06 -17.91 -12.47
N LEU A 173 -1.35 -17.73 -12.20
CA LEU A 173 -2.44 -18.09 -13.12
C LEU A 173 -2.40 -17.22 -14.40
N SER A 174 -2.15 -15.92 -14.24
CA SER A 174 -2.01 -14.98 -15.36
C SER A 174 -0.86 -15.36 -16.29
N ILE A 175 0.36 -15.55 -15.75
CA ILE A 175 1.54 -15.90 -16.55
C ILE A 175 1.37 -17.27 -17.22
N ALA A 176 0.76 -18.24 -16.54
CA ALA A 176 0.49 -19.54 -17.13
C ALA A 176 -0.48 -19.45 -18.31
N SER A 177 -1.48 -18.56 -18.25
CA SER A 177 -2.40 -18.33 -19.36
C SER A 177 -1.76 -17.63 -20.57
N GLU A 178 -0.81 -16.72 -20.35
CA GLU A 178 -0.15 -15.93 -21.40
C GLU A 178 0.94 -16.67 -22.19
N SER A 179 1.44 -17.82 -21.71
CA SER A 179 2.68 -18.45 -22.21
C SER A 179 2.66 -19.08 -23.62
N GLU A 180 1.71 -18.70 -24.47
CA GLU A 180 1.72 -18.96 -25.91
C GLU A 180 1.59 -17.65 -26.69
N LYS A 181 2.72 -17.02 -27.03
CA LYS A 181 2.90 -16.47 -28.37
C LYS A 181 3.91 -17.37 -29.05
N ASP A 182 3.43 -18.17 -29.99
CA ASP A 182 4.27 -19.04 -30.81
C ASP A 182 5.32 -18.16 -31.52
N PRO A 183 6.63 -18.49 -31.53
CA PRO A 183 7.64 -17.71 -32.25
C PRO A 183 7.42 -17.56 -33.76
N LEU A 184 6.35 -18.13 -34.31
CA LEU A 184 5.92 -18.00 -35.69
C LEU A 184 4.91 -16.86 -35.93
N ASP A 185 4.39 -16.19 -34.89
CA ASP A 185 3.54 -14.99 -35.00
C ASP A 185 4.35 -13.71 -35.25
N VAL A 186 5.24 -13.77 -36.25
CA VAL A 186 5.80 -12.58 -36.90
C VAL A 186 5.01 -12.34 -38.18
N ASP A 187 3.70 -12.15 -38.05
CA ASP A 187 2.93 -11.47 -39.10
C ASP A 187 2.33 -10.21 -38.49
N ASP A 188 2.75 -9.07 -39.01
CA ASP A 188 2.34 -7.71 -38.62
C ASP A 188 0.96 -7.38 -39.24
N THR A 189 0.13 -8.41 -39.46
CA THR A 189 -1.23 -8.27 -39.94
C THR A 189 -2.16 -8.15 -38.72
N PRO A 190 -3.05 -7.14 -38.69
CA PRO A 190 -4.04 -7.06 -37.64
C PRO A 190 -5.04 -8.19 -37.87
N GLU A 191 -4.81 -9.32 -37.21
CA GLU A 191 -5.77 -10.42 -37.21
C GLU A 191 -7.09 -9.94 -36.59
N PRO A 192 -8.24 -10.34 -37.16
CA PRO A 192 -9.53 -10.11 -36.50
C PRO A 192 -9.48 -10.79 -35.14
N SER A 193 -9.89 -10.08 -34.08
CA SER A 193 -9.96 -10.63 -32.73
C SER A 193 -10.83 -11.88 -32.72
N ASN A 194 -10.21 -13.04 -32.78
CA ASN A 194 -10.90 -14.32 -32.67
C ASN A 194 -11.20 -14.52 -31.18
N GLU A 195 -12.46 -14.33 -30.79
CA GLU A 195 -12.96 -14.48 -29.40
C GLU A 195 -12.65 -15.87 -28.78
N ASP A 196 -12.20 -16.84 -29.58
CA ASP A 196 -11.85 -18.19 -29.18
C ASP A 196 -10.41 -18.34 -28.64
N GLU A 197 -9.48 -17.41 -28.90
CA GLU A 197 -8.10 -17.45 -28.35
C GLU A 197 -8.02 -17.03 -26.88
N ASP A 198 -8.98 -16.22 -26.41
CA ASP A 198 -9.12 -15.83 -25.00
C ASP A 198 -9.81 -16.92 -24.16
N ARG A 199 -10.09 -18.10 -24.74
CA ARG A 199 -10.79 -19.18 -24.05
C ARG A 199 -9.85 -19.88 -23.08
N PHE A 200 -10.27 -19.94 -21.82
CA PHE A 200 -9.58 -20.67 -20.74
C PHE A 200 -9.17 -22.08 -21.16
N ASP A 201 -7.85 -22.36 -21.22
CA ASP A 201 -7.30 -23.68 -21.46
C ASP A 201 -6.88 -24.34 -20.13
N PRO A 202 -7.57 -25.41 -19.70
CA PRO A 202 -7.24 -26.14 -18.48
C PRO A 202 -5.83 -26.74 -18.49
N ASN A 203 -5.27 -27.08 -19.66
CA ASN A 203 -3.95 -27.71 -19.75
C ASN A 203 -2.82 -26.75 -19.36
N LYS A 204 -2.99 -25.44 -19.64
CA LYS A 204 -2.05 -24.39 -19.23
C LYS A 204 -1.90 -24.33 -17.71
N LEU A 205 -3.00 -24.53 -16.97
CA LEU A 205 -2.96 -24.61 -15.52
C LEU A 205 -2.39 -25.93 -15.00
N LEU A 206 -2.71 -27.06 -15.66
CA LEU A 206 -2.15 -28.36 -15.29
C LEU A 206 -0.62 -28.38 -15.39
N ARG A 207 -0.03 -27.55 -16.27
CA ARG A 207 1.42 -27.38 -16.35
C ARG A 207 2.02 -26.81 -15.06
N LEU A 208 1.37 -25.82 -14.43
CA LEU A 208 1.81 -25.30 -13.13
C LEU A 208 1.85 -26.38 -12.05
N GLN A 209 0.91 -27.34 -12.11
CA GLN A 209 0.84 -28.43 -11.14
C GLN A 209 1.85 -29.56 -11.42
N ASN A 210 2.09 -29.87 -12.70
CA ASN A 210 2.84 -31.05 -13.10
C ASN A 210 4.32 -30.79 -13.43
N ASP A 211 4.68 -29.56 -13.81
CA ASP A 211 6.06 -29.17 -14.16
C ASP A 211 6.67 -28.27 -13.08
N SER A 212 7.49 -28.88 -12.21
CA SER A 212 8.16 -28.17 -11.11
C SER A 212 9.13 -27.08 -11.59
N ASN A 213 9.76 -27.23 -12.76
CA ASN A 213 10.69 -26.22 -13.25
C ASN A 213 9.94 -25.00 -13.79
N PHE A 214 8.83 -25.25 -14.49
CA PHE A 214 7.93 -24.19 -14.93
C PHE A 214 7.36 -23.43 -13.73
N TYR A 215 6.82 -24.14 -12.73
CA TYR A 215 6.31 -23.54 -11.50
C TYR A 215 7.33 -22.61 -10.82
N GLU A 216 8.57 -23.06 -10.60
CA GLU A 216 9.60 -22.25 -9.95
C GLU A 216 9.99 -21.02 -10.79
N ALA A 217 10.06 -21.16 -12.12
CA ALA A 217 10.34 -20.05 -13.02
C ALA A 217 9.22 -18.99 -12.98
N THR A 218 7.96 -19.43 -13.09
CA THR A 218 6.78 -18.58 -13.01
C THR A 218 6.67 -17.92 -11.64
N LEU A 219 6.99 -18.63 -10.55
CA LEU A 219 6.98 -18.07 -9.20
C LEU A 219 8.02 -16.96 -9.02
N VAL A 220 9.21 -17.14 -9.58
CA VAL A 220 10.25 -16.09 -9.57
C VAL A 220 9.81 -14.87 -10.36
N GLU A 221 9.10 -15.05 -11.47
CA GLU A 221 8.55 -13.96 -12.26
C GLU A 221 7.40 -13.25 -11.53
N ALA A 222 6.43 -14.00 -11.00
CA ALA A 222 5.31 -13.47 -10.21
C ALA A 222 5.81 -12.60 -9.05
N LYS A 223 6.83 -13.06 -8.32
CA LYS A 223 7.46 -12.30 -7.23
C LYS A 223 8.09 -10.97 -7.65
N LYS A 224 8.40 -10.75 -8.93
CA LYS A 224 8.95 -9.47 -9.44
C LYS A 224 7.85 -8.47 -9.80
N LYS A 225 6.62 -8.95 -10.03
CA LYS A 225 5.46 -8.12 -10.37
C LYS A 225 4.77 -7.54 -9.12
N ILE A 226 5.00 -8.15 -7.96
CA ILE A 226 4.54 -7.72 -6.63
C ILE A 226 5.62 -6.85 -5.96
#